data_AF-A0A5C7KWD8-F1
#
_entry.id   AF-A0A5C7KWD8-F1
#
_cell.length_a   1.000
_cell.length_b   1.000
_cell.length_c   1.000
_cell.angle_alpha   90.00
_cell.angle_beta   90.00
_cell.angle_gamma   90.00
#
_symmetry.space_group_name_H-M   'P 1'
#
loop_
_entity.id
_entity.type
_entity.pdbx_description
1 polymer ?
#
loop_
_entity_poly.entity_id
_entity_poly.type
_entity_poly.pdbx_seq_one_letter_code
_entity_poly.pdbx_strand_id
1 'polypeptide(L)'
;MEALHIAIRALIVLIAITVTGCANFKPVSYWWEGGSGSLIDPLTISKARWKSIEAKLGDADQPALNAAWAAYQQGKSYELIGNDAAVDEYYRAAKLTRKVIATIDFRFPNHQDTFEAAQLLHHESLRRFLRLAHDHKRVERGVGIKVCLSDNSILVPIVIHDFPWQPGDFTDWRVVGNYTNRNLTSDKKNNGIGVPLVVIRDRCYAGLNTNCAFMRDQITFPATALLSADGCSIDFYNPLKSSKLEIDGFKQPLASDLTADIAYQLQFHEDSRLEGFFRPGQENCDGDLYFMEPFQPEKIPIVLVHG
;
A
#
# COMPACT_ATOMS: atom_id res chain seq x y z
N MET A 1 20.28 -35.86 13.83
CA MET A 1 20.52 -34.41 14.03
C MET A 1 19.26 -33.55 13.90
N GLU A 2 18.19 -34.01 13.25
CA GLU A 2 16.93 -33.25 13.15
C GLU A 2 16.14 -33.14 14.47
N ALA A 3 16.18 -34.16 15.34
CA ALA A 3 15.51 -34.13 16.64
C ALA A 3 16.10 -33.08 17.62
N LEU A 4 17.40 -32.76 17.48
CA LEU A 4 18.07 -31.75 18.30
C LEU A 4 17.69 -30.32 17.88
N HIS A 5 17.45 -30.09 16.59
CA HIS A 5 16.99 -28.80 16.07
C HIS A 5 15.54 -28.48 16.46
N ILE A 6 14.68 -29.50 16.56
CA ILE A 6 13.28 -29.32 17.01
C ILE A 6 13.24 -29.03 18.52
N ALA A 7 14.08 -29.70 19.31
CA ALA A 7 14.17 -29.45 20.75
C ALA A 7 14.70 -28.05 21.08
N ILE A 8 15.69 -27.54 20.33
CA ILE A 8 16.23 -26.18 20.52
C ILE A 8 15.19 -25.11 20.13
N ARG A 9 14.39 -25.33 19.08
CA ARG A 9 13.30 -24.41 18.69
C ARG A 9 12.16 -24.40 19.71
N ALA A 10 11.81 -25.55 20.28
CA ALA A 10 10.79 -25.64 21.34
C ALA A 10 11.27 -24.98 22.66
N LEU A 11 12.56 -25.08 22.99
CA LEU A 11 13.15 -24.48 24.19
C LEU A 11 13.22 -22.94 24.11
N ILE A 12 13.49 -22.38 22.92
CA ILE A 12 13.50 -20.92 22.70
C ILE A 12 12.08 -20.32 22.82
N VAL A 13 11.05 -21.07 22.41
CA VAL A 13 9.64 -20.64 22.56
C VAL A 13 9.18 -20.69 24.03
N LEU A 14 9.68 -21.64 24.83
CA LEU A 14 9.28 -21.75 26.24
C LEU A 14 9.96 -20.73 27.16
N ILE A 15 11.22 -20.33 26.89
CA ILE A 15 11.95 -19.38 27.74
C ILE A 15 11.35 -17.96 27.66
N ALA A 16 10.63 -17.64 26.58
CA ALA A 16 9.92 -16.36 26.46
C ALA A 16 8.72 -16.20 27.42
N ILE A 17 8.29 -17.26 28.13
CA ILE A 17 7.06 -17.24 28.96
C ILE A 17 7.33 -16.99 30.46
N THR A 18 8.57 -17.02 30.94
CA THR A 18 8.84 -16.85 32.39
C THR A 18 9.99 -15.91 32.72
N VAL A 19 9.80 -14.60 32.51
CA VAL A 19 10.45 -13.56 33.32
C VAL A 19 9.43 -12.43 33.56
N THR A 20 8.72 -12.50 34.70
CA THR A 20 8.01 -11.36 35.29
C THR A 20 8.97 -10.57 36.16
N GLY A 21 9.23 -9.32 35.80
CA GLY A 21 9.96 -8.35 36.62
C GLY A 21 10.13 -7.00 35.93
N CYS A 22 9.14 -6.12 36.10
CA CYS A 22 9.20 -4.66 35.89
C CYS A 22 9.73 -4.12 34.55
N ALA A 23 8.86 -4.08 33.54
CA ALA A 23 8.56 -2.89 32.71
C ALA A 23 7.50 -3.30 31.69
N ASN A 24 6.34 -2.62 31.71
CA ASN A 24 5.32 -2.78 30.67
C ASN A 24 5.84 -2.12 29.39
N PHE A 25 6.56 -2.87 28.56
CA PHE A 25 6.82 -2.49 27.17
C PHE A 25 6.19 -3.55 26.28
N LYS A 26 5.04 -3.20 25.69
CA LYS A 26 4.45 -3.95 24.59
C LYS A 26 4.64 -3.09 23.34
N PRO A 27 5.29 -3.59 22.29
CA PRO A 27 5.30 -2.90 21.01
C PRO A 27 3.87 -2.96 20.45
N VAL A 28 3.24 -1.82 20.18
CA VAL A 28 1.87 -1.75 19.64
C VAL A 28 1.84 -0.90 18.37
N SER A 29 2.36 -1.50 17.29
CA SER A 29 1.94 -1.21 15.93
C SER A 29 2.12 -2.47 15.10
N TYR A 30 1.06 -3.28 15.00
CA TYR A 30 1.05 -4.42 14.10
C TYR A 30 0.72 -3.92 12.70
N TRP A 31 1.75 -3.66 11.90
CA TRP A 31 1.59 -3.77 10.45
C TRP A 31 1.44 -5.25 10.12
N TRP A 32 0.25 -5.63 9.68
CA TRP A 32 0.07 -6.94 9.07
C TRP A 32 0.51 -6.84 7.61
N GLU A 33 1.80 -7.04 7.36
CA GLU A 33 2.26 -7.39 6.01
C GLU A 33 1.60 -8.73 5.65
N GLY A 34 0.58 -8.70 4.79
CA GLY A 34 0.07 -9.89 4.10
C GLY A 34 -0.51 -11.02 4.98
N GLY A 35 -1.04 -10.73 6.17
CA GLY A 35 -1.62 -11.75 7.06
C GLY A 35 -2.89 -12.42 6.52
N SER A 36 -2.79 -13.69 6.10
CA SER A 36 -3.92 -14.58 5.88
C SER A 36 -4.59 -14.93 7.22
N GLY A 37 -5.72 -14.31 7.55
CA GLY A 37 -6.55 -14.73 8.68
C GLY A 37 -7.37 -13.62 9.32
N SER A 38 -8.58 -13.40 8.80
CA SER A 38 -9.74 -12.80 9.48
C SER A 38 -9.48 -11.79 10.62
N LEU A 39 -9.63 -10.50 10.32
CA LEU A 39 -10.64 -9.60 10.91
C LEU A 39 -10.57 -8.25 10.18
N ILE A 40 -11.47 -8.11 9.20
CA ILE A 40 -11.92 -6.89 8.49
C ILE A 40 -10.81 -5.88 8.14
N ASP A 41 -10.14 -6.11 7.01
CA ASP A 41 -9.28 -5.12 6.34
C ASP A 41 -10.12 -3.91 5.87
N PRO A 42 -9.62 -2.66 5.91
CA PRO A 42 -10.45 -1.48 5.69
C PRO A 42 -10.83 -1.33 4.20
N LEU A 43 -10.11 -2.04 3.31
CA LEU A 43 -10.44 -2.27 1.90
C LEU A 43 -11.08 -3.66 1.68
N THR A 44 -11.04 -4.55 2.67
CA THR A 44 -11.88 -5.75 2.68
C THR A 44 -13.32 -5.29 2.85
N ILE A 45 -13.95 -5.10 1.69
CA ILE A 45 -15.39 -5.18 1.51
C ILE A 45 -15.90 -6.27 2.44
N SER A 46 -16.83 -5.91 3.34
CA SER A 46 -17.36 -6.87 4.30
C SER A 46 -17.84 -8.10 3.56
N LYS A 47 -17.76 -9.29 4.16
CA LYS A 47 -18.24 -10.54 3.52
C LYS A 47 -19.68 -10.39 3.00
N ALA A 48 -20.50 -9.59 3.67
CA ALA A 48 -21.85 -9.24 3.24
C ALA A 48 -21.86 -8.33 1.99
N ARG A 49 -21.02 -7.29 1.96
CA ARG A 49 -20.89 -6.40 0.79
C ARG A 49 -20.29 -7.15 -0.41
N TRP A 50 -19.35 -8.08 -0.20
CA TRP A 50 -18.83 -8.96 -1.25
C TRP A 50 -19.94 -9.86 -1.80
N LYS A 51 -20.70 -10.54 -0.94
CA LYS A 51 -21.84 -11.36 -1.38
C LYS A 51 -22.88 -10.55 -2.16
N SER A 52 -23.13 -9.31 -1.75
CA SER A 52 -24.04 -8.42 -2.49
C SER A 52 -23.50 -8.05 -3.87
N ILE A 53 -22.19 -7.82 -3.99
CA ILE A 53 -21.54 -7.55 -5.27
C ILE A 53 -21.48 -8.82 -6.14
N GLU A 54 -21.13 -9.97 -5.57
CA GLU A 54 -21.13 -11.27 -6.26
C GLU A 54 -22.49 -11.59 -6.87
N ALA A 55 -23.57 -11.38 -6.13
CA ALA A 55 -24.93 -11.55 -6.63
C ALA A 55 -25.21 -10.63 -7.83
N LYS A 56 -24.73 -9.39 -7.80
CA LYS A 56 -24.88 -8.40 -8.90
C LYS A 56 -23.96 -8.69 -10.09
N LEU A 57 -22.78 -9.24 -9.85
CA LEU A 57 -21.83 -9.64 -10.89
C LEU A 57 -22.34 -10.84 -11.70
N GLY A 58 -23.07 -11.77 -11.06
CA GLY A 58 -23.65 -12.94 -11.73
C GLY A 58 -24.79 -12.63 -12.72
N ASP A 59 -25.49 -11.50 -12.53
CA ASP A 59 -26.62 -11.06 -13.35
C ASP A 59 -26.24 -9.97 -14.38
N ALA A 60 -24.98 -9.51 -14.40
CA ALA A 60 -24.56 -8.45 -15.30
C ALA A 60 -24.38 -8.98 -16.74
N ASP A 61 -25.12 -8.40 -17.69
CA ASP A 61 -24.95 -8.53 -19.16
C ASP A 61 -23.60 -7.94 -19.67
N GLN A 62 -22.56 -7.96 -18.83
CA GLN A 62 -21.27 -7.32 -19.10
C GLN A 62 -20.15 -8.36 -19.16
N PRO A 63 -19.82 -8.90 -20.34
CA PRO A 63 -18.84 -9.99 -20.48
C PRO A 63 -17.44 -9.62 -19.97
N ALA A 64 -17.06 -8.34 -20.07
CA ALA A 64 -15.78 -7.85 -19.56
C ALA A 64 -15.68 -7.89 -18.03
N LEU A 65 -16.79 -7.60 -17.32
CA LEU A 65 -16.83 -7.63 -15.86
C LEU A 65 -16.83 -9.07 -15.34
N ASN A 66 -17.55 -9.97 -16.04
CA ASN A 66 -17.53 -11.42 -15.75
C ASN A 66 -16.14 -12.03 -15.99
N ALA A 67 -15.46 -11.62 -17.06
CA ALA A 67 -14.08 -12.04 -17.30
C ALA A 67 -13.11 -11.51 -16.23
N ALA A 68 -13.31 -10.28 -15.75
CA ALA A 68 -12.51 -9.74 -14.65
C ALA A 68 -12.71 -10.52 -13.35
N TRP A 69 -13.97 -10.89 -13.06
CA TRP A 69 -14.31 -11.71 -11.90
C TRP A 69 -13.68 -13.10 -11.97
N ALA A 70 -13.74 -13.75 -13.14
CA ALA A 70 -13.12 -15.06 -13.35
C ALA A 70 -11.60 -15.01 -13.11
N ALA A 71 -10.91 -13.99 -13.67
CA ALA A 71 -9.49 -13.77 -13.44
C ALA A 71 -9.18 -13.56 -11.95
N TYR A 72 -9.98 -12.74 -11.26
CA TYR A 72 -9.82 -12.52 -9.82
C TYR A 72 -9.95 -13.82 -8.99
N GLN A 73 -10.93 -14.67 -9.30
CA GLN A 73 -11.09 -15.96 -8.63
C GLN A 73 -9.94 -16.92 -8.92
N GLN A 74 -9.44 -16.94 -10.15
CA GLN A 74 -8.27 -17.72 -10.51
C GLN A 74 -7.01 -17.24 -9.77
N GLY A 75 -6.81 -15.92 -9.68
CA GLY A 75 -5.75 -15.31 -8.88
C GLY A 75 -5.83 -15.70 -7.41
N LYS A 76 -7.03 -15.74 -6.82
CA LYS A 76 -7.22 -16.23 -5.44
C LYS A 76 -6.80 -17.68 -5.29
N SER A 77 -7.19 -18.54 -6.23
CA SER A 77 -6.80 -19.95 -6.22
C SER A 77 -5.28 -20.13 -6.30
N TYR A 78 -4.59 -19.33 -7.12
CA TYR A 78 -3.12 -19.34 -7.20
C TYR A 78 -2.46 -18.79 -5.93
N GLU A 79 -2.99 -17.71 -5.35
CA GLU A 79 -2.48 -17.14 -4.10
C GLU A 79 -2.58 -18.15 -2.96
N LEU A 80 -3.69 -18.89 -2.86
CA LEU A 80 -3.92 -19.92 -1.84
C LEU A 80 -2.86 -21.03 -1.83
N ILE A 81 -2.26 -21.33 -2.99
CA ILE A 81 -1.21 -22.34 -3.14
C ILE A 81 0.19 -21.72 -3.27
N GLY A 82 0.33 -20.40 -3.11
CA GLY A 82 1.59 -19.68 -3.22
C GLY A 82 2.18 -19.63 -4.64
N ASN A 83 1.34 -19.75 -5.68
CA ASN A 83 1.76 -19.69 -7.08
C ASN A 83 1.85 -18.22 -7.56
N ASP A 84 2.99 -17.84 -8.14
CA ASP A 84 3.29 -16.48 -8.59
C ASP A 84 2.44 -16.03 -9.79
N ALA A 85 1.81 -16.97 -10.52
CA ALA A 85 0.78 -16.68 -11.53
C ALA A 85 -0.42 -15.90 -10.95
N ALA A 86 -0.60 -15.87 -9.63
CA ALA A 86 -1.57 -15.01 -8.96
C ALA A 86 -1.38 -13.53 -9.33
N VAL A 87 -0.12 -13.08 -9.47
CA VAL A 87 0.23 -11.71 -9.86
C VAL A 87 -0.38 -11.37 -11.22
N ASP A 88 -0.29 -12.29 -12.17
CA ASP A 88 -0.76 -12.09 -13.54
C ASP A 88 -2.28 -12.01 -13.62
N GLU A 89 -2.98 -12.89 -12.90
CA GLU A 89 -4.43 -12.91 -12.87
C GLU A 89 -5.02 -11.69 -12.16
N TYR A 90 -4.39 -11.20 -11.08
CA TYR A 90 -4.81 -9.96 -10.44
C TYR A 90 -4.57 -8.73 -11.31
N TYR A 91 -3.45 -8.67 -12.03
CA TYR A 91 -3.24 -7.62 -13.03
C TYR A 91 -4.29 -7.66 -14.13
N ARG A 92 -4.61 -8.86 -14.65
CA ARG A 92 -5.65 -9.06 -15.66
C ARG A 92 -7.02 -8.58 -15.16
N ALA A 93 -7.40 -8.94 -13.93
CA ALA A 93 -8.65 -8.49 -13.32
C ALA A 93 -8.69 -6.96 -13.14
N ALA A 94 -7.60 -6.36 -12.66
CA ALA A 94 -7.48 -4.90 -12.53
C ALA A 94 -7.59 -4.17 -13.88
N LYS A 95 -6.96 -4.71 -14.93
CA LYS A 95 -7.02 -4.15 -16.29
C LYS A 95 -8.41 -4.24 -16.90
N LEU A 96 -9.08 -5.37 -16.75
CA LEU A 96 -10.44 -5.56 -17.28
C LEU A 96 -11.45 -4.65 -16.56
N THR A 97 -11.39 -4.57 -15.23
CA THR A 97 -12.26 -3.67 -14.46
C THR A 97 -12.01 -2.19 -14.79
N ARG A 98 -10.75 -1.79 -15.00
CA ARG A 98 -10.44 -0.40 -15.40
C ARG A 98 -11.09 -0.03 -16.73
N LYS A 99 -11.06 -0.95 -17.71
CA LYS A 99 -11.76 -0.77 -18.98
C LYS A 99 -13.26 -0.64 -18.80
N VAL A 100 -13.88 -1.49 -17.96
CA VAL A 100 -15.31 -1.39 -17.65
C VAL A 100 -15.63 -0.01 -17.09
N ILE A 101 -14.90 0.44 -16.06
CA ILE A 101 -15.06 1.76 -15.44
C ILE A 101 -14.98 2.89 -16.46
N ALA A 102 -13.99 2.86 -17.35
CA ALA A 102 -13.78 3.90 -18.36
C ALA A 102 -14.90 3.94 -19.44
N THR A 103 -15.67 2.87 -19.59
CA THR A 103 -16.74 2.75 -20.60
C THR A 103 -18.14 2.97 -20.03
N ILE A 104 -18.28 3.16 -18.71
CA ILE A 104 -19.58 3.32 -18.07
C ILE A 104 -20.21 4.67 -18.43
N ASP A 105 -21.46 4.60 -18.91
CA ASP A 105 -22.30 5.76 -19.16
C ASP A 105 -23.28 5.98 -18.00
N PHE A 106 -23.00 6.97 -17.16
CA PHE A 106 -23.81 7.31 -15.98
C PHE A 106 -25.21 7.86 -16.29
N ARG A 107 -25.57 8.04 -17.57
CA ARG A 107 -26.94 8.40 -17.96
C ARG A 107 -27.95 7.27 -17.73
N PHE A 108 -27.48 6.03 -17.52
CA PHE A 108 -28.32 4.87 -17.28
C PHE A 108 -28.25 4.41 -15.81
N PRO A 109 -29.37 4.35 -15.06
CA PRO A 109 -29.37 4.01 -13.63
C PRO A 109 -28.76 2.64 -13.29
N ASN A 110 -28.94 1.64 -14.15
CA ASN A 110 -28.42 0.29 -13.94
C ASN A 110 -26.88 0.24 -13.98
N HIS A 111 -26.21 1.26 -14.52
CA HIS A 111 -24.76 1.31 -14.58
C HIS A 111 -24.10 1.75 -13.27
N GLN A 112 -24.87 2.31 -12.32
CA GLN A 112 -24.33 2.69 -11.01
C GLN A 112 -23.88 1.44 -10.24
N ASP A 113 -24.70 0.39 -10.24
CA ASP A 113 -24.36 -0.89 -9.60
C ASP A 113 -23.16 -1.57 -10.26
N THR A 114 -23.11 -1.54 -11.60
CA THR A 114 -21.97 -2.05 -12.37
C THR A 114 -20.69 -1.26 -12.07
N PHE A 115 -20.80 0.07 -11.95
CA PHE A 115 -19.67 0.94 -11.60
C PHE A 115 -19.12 0.62 -10.22
N GLU A 116 -19.99 0.52 -9.22
CA GLU A 116 -19.60 0.19 -7.86
C GLU A 116 -18.93 -1.19 -7.79
N ALA A 117 -19.51 -2.20 -8.44
CA ALA A 117 -18.93 -3.54 -8.49
C ALA A 117 -17.56 -3.55 -9.19
N ALA A 118 -17.44 -2.87 -10.33
CA ALA A 118 -16.19 -2.78 -11.09
C ALA A 118 -15.11 -2.02 -10.31
N GLN A 119 -15.44 -0.89 -9.67
CA GLN A 119 -14.51 -0.10 -8.86
C GLN A 119 -13.98 -0.90 -7.67
N LEU A 120 -14.86 -1.62 -6.99
CA LEU A 120 -14.51 -2.46 -5.85
C LEU A 120 -13.61 -3.64 -6.25
N LEU A 121 -13.95 -4.33 -7.32
CA LEU A 121 -13.11 -5.39 -7.88
C LEU A 121 -11.77 -4.85 -8.40
N HIS A 122 -11.77 -3.64 -8.97
CA HIS A 122 -10.56 -2.96 -9.43
C HIS A 122 -9.60 -2.68 -8.28
N HIS A 123 -10.08 -2.04 -7.22
CA HIS A 123 -9.26 -1.72 -6.04
C HIS A 123 -8.68 -2.98 -5.42
N GLU A 124 -9.49 -4.02 -5.21
CA GLU A 124 -9.02 -5.26 -4.61
C GLU A 124 -8.01 -6.00 -5.50
N SER A 125 -8.26 -6.06 -6.81
CA SER A 125 -7.35 -6.71 -7.75
C SER A 125 -6.02 -5.97 -7.83
N LEU A 126 -6.05 -4.64 -7.96
CA LEU A 126 -4.85 -3.80 -8.00
C LEU A 126 -4.05 -3.91 -6.69
N ARG A 127 -4.73 -3.92 -5.55
CA ARG A 127 -4.14 -4.09 -4.22
C ARG A 127 -3.38 -5.41 -4.10
N ARG A 128 -4.01 -6.52 -4.48
CA ARG A 128 -3.37 -7.85 -4.44
C ARG A 128 -2.24 -7.97 -5.44
N PHE A 129 -2.41 -7.43 -6.65
CA PHE A 129 -1.35 -7.36 -7.65
C PHE A 129 -0.11 -6.65 -7.11
N LEU A 130 -0.26 -5.44 -6.56
CA LEU A 130 0.86 -4.65 -6.03
C LEU A 130 1.57 -5.32 -4.85
N ARG A 131 0.81 -5.99 -3.96
CA ARG A 131 1.39 -6.73 -2.83
C ARG A 131 2.14 -7.98 -3.31
N LEU A 132 1.47 -8.83 -4.09
CA LEU A 132 2.05 -10.10 -4.52
C LEU A 132 3.21 -9.92 -5.50
N ALA A 133 3.22 -8.83 -6.28
CA ALA A 133 4.38 -8.47 -7.09
C ALA A 133 5.65 -8.31 -6.24
N HIS A 134 5.53 -7.74 -5.05
CA HIS A 134 6.64 -7.63 -4.09
C HIS A 134 6.98 -9.00 -3.49
N ASP A 135 5.98 -9.71 -2.96
CA ASP A 135 6.14 -11.02 -2.31
C ASP A 135 6.84 -12.04 -3.24
N HIS A 136 6.52 -12.01 -4.54
CA HIS A 136 7.10 -12.89 -5.57
C HIS A 136 8.29 -12.29 -6.32
N LYS A 137 8.86 -11.16 -5.85
CA LYS A 137 10.06 -10.53 -6.43
C LYS A 137 9.94 -10.18 -7.92
N ARG A 138 8.75 -9.76 -8.35
CA ARG A 138 8.45 -9.34 -9.72
C ARG A 138 8.63 -7.84 -9.97
N VAL A 139 9.04 -7.10 -8.94
CA VAL A 139 9.33 -5.66 -9.02
C VAL A 139 10.75 -5.41 -9.52
N GLU A 140 10.88 -4.66 -10.61
CA GLU A 140 12.13 -4.03 -11.03
C GLU A 140 12.15 -2.58 -10.55
N ARG A 141 13.03 -2.31 -9.58
CA ARG A 141 13.11 -1.02 -8.91
C ARG A 141 13.29 0.14 -9.89
N GLY A 142 12.47 1.17 -9.72
CA GLY A 142 12.52 2.38 -10.55
C GLY A 142 12.10 2.16 -12.00
N VAL A 143 11.66 0.94 -12.35
CA VAL A 143 11.26 0.58 -13.71
C VAL A 143 9.79 0.14 -13.74
N GLY A 144 9.43 -0.95 -13.07
CA GLY A 144 8.07 -1.50 -13.17
C GLY A 144 7.87 -2.88 -12.55
N ILE A 145 6.78 -3.52 -12.92
CA ILE A 145 6.39 -4.87 -12.44
C ILE A 145 6.33 -5.83 -13.63
N LYS A 146 6.98 -6.98 -13.51
CA LYS A 146 6.91 -8.05 -14.52
C LYS A 146 5.57 -8.78 -14.43
N VAL A 147 4.92 -8.91 -15.58
CA VAL A 147 3.65 -9.65 -15.74
C VAL A 147 3.79 -10.61 -16.92
N CYS A 148 3.36 -11.84 -16.74
CA CYS A 148 3.29 -12.87 -17.76
C CYS A 148 1.84 -13.00 -18.25
N LEU A 149 1.56 -12.53 -19.47
CA LEU A 149 0.26 -12.65 -20.11
C LEU A 149 0.31 -13.74 -21.17
N SER A 150 -0.34 -14.87 -20.90
CA SER A 150 -0.31 -16.06 -21.76
C SER A 150 1.12 -16.55 -21.98
N ASP A 151 1.75 -16.15 -23.08
CA ASP A 151 3.10 -16.58 -23.48
C ASP A 151 4.13 -15.44 -23.51
N ASN A 152 3.70 -14.20 -23.25
CA ASN A 152 4.58 -13.02 -23.30
C ASN A 152 4.74 -12.41 -21.90
N SER A 153 6.00 -12.13 -21.54
CA SER A 153 6.29 -11.29 -20.39
C SER A 153 6.32 -9.82 -20.82
N ILE A 154 5.57 -8.98 -20.12
CA ILE A 154 5.59 -7.54 -20.26
C ILE A 154 6.08 -6.91 -18.96
N LEU A 155 6.69 -5.74 -19.09
CA LEU A 155 7.04 -4.89 -17.97
C LEU A 155 6.01 -3.77 -17.88
N VAL A 156 5.26 -3.74 -16.78
CA VAL A 156 4.27 -2.69 -16.51
C VAL A 156 4.99 -1.55 -15.78
N PRO A 157 5.29 -0.42 -16.44
CA PRO A 157 6.02 0.68 -15.83
C PRO A 157 5.28 1.28 -14.63
N ILE A 158 6.06 1.72 -13.64
CA ILE A 158 5.58 2.57 -12.56
C ILE A 158 5.94 4.02 -12.87
N VAL A 159 4.93 4.89 -12.90
CA VAL A 159 5.09 6.32 -13.12
C VAL A 159 4.70 7.04 -11.85
N ILE A 160 5.53 7.98 -11.40
CA ILE A 160 5.25 8.78 -10.20
C ILE A 160 4.80 10.19 -10.59
N HIS A 161 3.85 10.73 -9.85
CA HIS A 161 3.26 12.04 -10.09
C HIS A 161 3.24 12.86 -8.80
N ASP A 162 3.58 14.13 -8.90
CA ASP A 162 3.53 15.11 -7.80
C ASP A 162 4.41 14.77 -6.57
N PHE A 163 5.45 13.95 -6.78
CA PHE A 163 6.50 13.74 -5.78
C PHE A 163 7.67 14.70 -6.01
N PRO A 164 8.34 15.15 -4.93
CA PRO A 164 9.57 15.95 -5.05
C PRO A 164 10.81 15.10 -5.43
N TRP A 165 10.60 13.82 -5.78
CA TRP A 165 11.62 12.81 -6.01
C TRP A 165 11.42 12.17 -7.39
N GLN A 166 12.48 11.53 -7.91
CA GLN A 166 12.46 10.74 -9.15
C GLN A 166 12.05 9.28 -8.89
N PRO A 167 11.55 8.54 -9.90
CA PRO A 167 11.09 7.17 -9.69
C PRO A 167 12.14 6.24 -9.07
N GLY A 168 13.42 6.43 -9.41
CA GLY A 168 14.53 5.63 -8.89
C GLY A 168 14.91 5.94 -7.43
N ASP A 169 14.48 7.08 -6.90
CA ASP A 169 14.72 7.44 -5.50
C ASP A 169 13.94 6.52 -4.56
N PHE A 170 12.73 6.13 -4.94
CA PHE A 170 11.92 5.21 -4.15
C PHE A 170 12.55 3.80 -4.16
N THR A 171 12.76 3.27 -2.96
CA THR A 171 13.37 1.97 -2.73
C THR A 171 12.34 0.86 -2.70
N ASP A 172 11.16 1.15 -2.17
CA ASP A 172 10.11 0.17 -1.93
C ASP A 172 8.73 0.85 -1.79
N TRP A 173 7.68 0.05 -1.71
CA TRP A 173 6.34 0.51 -1.30
C TRP A 173 5.62 -0.57 -0.49
N ARG A 174 4.61 -0.12 0.25
CA ARG A 174 3.74 -0.98 1.03
C ARG A 174 2.30 -0.64 0.77
N VAL A 175 1.51 -1.65 0.45
CA VAL A 175 0.07 -1.50 0.35
C VAL A 175 -0.50 -1.23 1.74
N VAL A 176 -1.31 -0.18 1.88
CA VAL A 176 -1.94 0.15 3.17
C VAL A 176 -2.97 -0.93 3.51
N GLY A 177 -2.76 -1.57 4.66
CA GLY A 177 -3.69 -2.53 5.26
C GLY A 177 -4.30 -2.00 6.56
N ASN A 178 -4.75 -2.92 7.42
CA ASN A 178 -5.09 -2.57 8.79
C ASN A 178 -3.82 -2.22 9.59
N TYR A 179 -3.88 -1.11 10.29
CA TYR A 179 -2.92 -0.77 11.33
C TYR A 179 -3.66 -0.14 12.50
N THR A 180 -3.09 -0.24 13.69
CA THR A 180 -3.55 0.49 14.87
C THR A 180 -2.34 1.10 15.55
N ASN A 181 -2.48 2.34 15.99
CA ASN A 181 -1.46 3.01 16.77
C ASN A 181 -2.15 3.86 17.84
N ARG A 182 -1.79 3.63 19.10
CA ARG A 182 -2.42 4.33 20.25
C ARG A 182 -2.11 5.82 20.29
N ASN A 183 -1.03 6.24 19.64
CA ASN A 183 -0.57 7.62 19.61
C ASN A 183 -1.17 8.42 18.43
N LEU A 184 -1.90 7.76 17.52
CA LEU A 184 -2.59 8.41 16.41
C LEU A 184 -4.07 8.56 16.76
N THR A 185 -4.48 9.79 17.08
CA THR A 185 -5.84 10.11 17.55
C THR A 185 -6.81 10.44 16.43
N SER A 186 -6.31 10.64 15.20
CA SER A 186 -7.15 10.92 14.03
C SER A 186 -6.66 10.19 12.79
N ASP A 187 -7.59 9.52 12.11
CA ASP A 187 -7.38 8.95 10.79
C ASP A 187 -7.68 9.99 9.70
N LYS A 188 -6.71 10.23 8.82
CA LYS A 188 -6.85 11.11 7.64
C LYS A 188 -6.99 10.26 6.39
N LYS A 189 -8.14 9.61 6.28
CA LYS A 189 -8.50 8.67 5.22
C LYS A 189 -9.49 9.28 4.23
N ASN A 190 -9.36 8.92 2.96
CA ASN A 190 -10.31 9.27 1.90
C ASN A 190 -10.62 8.03 1.06
N ASN A 191 -11.92 7.73 0.87
CA ASN A 191 -12.40 6.57 0.12
C ASN A 191 -12.58 6.91 -1.37
N GLY A 192 -11.57 7.54 -1.97
CA GLY A 192 -11.55 7.86 -3.38
C GLY A 192 -11.17 6.69 -4.28
N ILE A 193 -10.68 7.01 -5.47
CA ILE A 193 -10.20 6.03 -6.44
C ILE A 193 -8.73 5.66 -6.24
N GLY A 194 -8.40 4.40 -6.52
CA GLY A 194 -7.05 3.85 -6.43
C GLY A 194 -6.79 3.11 -5.12
N VAL A 195 -5.54 2.70 -4.93
CA VAL A 195 -5.08 1.91 -3.79
C VAL A 195 -4.08 2.74 -2.99
N PRO A 196 -4.37 3.09 -1.72
CA PRO A 196 -3.42 3.78 -0.87
C PRO A 196 -2.17 2.93 -0.61
N LEU A 197 -1.01 3.56 -0.73
CA LEU A 197 0.31 2.99 -0.48
C LEU A 197 1.09 3.89 0.49
N VAL A 198 2.09 3.30 1.14
CA VAL A 198 3.23 3.99 1.75
C VAL A 198 4.43 3.74 0.83
N VAL A 199 4.95 4.76 0.15
CA VAL A 199 6.20 4.64 -0.62
C VAL A 199 7.39 4.94 0.28
N ILE A 200 8.48 4.20 0.09
CA ILE A 200 9.63 4.18 0.98
C ILE A 200 10.86 4.62 0.20
N ARG A 201 11.69 5.42 0.85
CA ARG A 201 12.98 5.89 0.35
C ARG A 201 14.05 5.71 1.42
N ASP A 202 15.01 4.84 1.15
CA ASP A 202 16.21 4.69 1.97
C ASP A 202 17.36 5.60 1.50
N ARG A 203 18.11 6.13 2.46
CA ARG A 203 19.22 7.07 2.27
C ARG A 203 20.45 6.44 1.61
N CYS A 204 20.73 5.19 1.93
CA CYS A 204 21.97 4.51 1.56
C CYS A 204 21.82 3.67 0.29
N TYR A 205 21.43 4.28 -0.82
CA TYR A 205 21.62 3.66 -2.14
C TYR A 205 22.68 4.43 -2.93
N ALA A 206 23.75 3.71 -3.27
CA ALA A 206 24.96 4.24 -3.89
C ALA A 206 24.63 4.93 -5.23
N GLY A 207 24.74 6.26 -5.24
CA GLY A 207 24.53 7.08 -6.44
C GLY A 207 23.76 8.38 -6.21
N LEU A 208 23.12 8.57 -5.05
CA LEU A 208 22.35 9.78 -4.76
C LEU A 208 23.20 10.87 -4.08
N ASN A 209 23.05 12.07 -4.65
CA ASN A 209 23.65 13.37 -4.37
C ASN A 209 24.01 13.66 -2.89
N THR A 210 25.09 14.42 -2.67
CA THR A 210 25.63 14.90 -1.37
C THR A 210 24.62 15.67 -0.49
N ASN A 211 23.41 15.97 -0.98
CA ASN A 211 22.37 16.71 -0.27
C ASN A 211 21.51 15.87 0.70
N CYS A 212 21.84 14.59 0.92
CA CYS A 212 21.12 13.72 1.87
C CYS A 212 21.65 13.80 3.33
N ALA A 213 22.63 14.67 3.62
CA ALA A 213 23.32 14.73 4.91
C ALA A 213 22.40 15.03 6.12
N PHE A 214 21.23 15.61 5.89
CA PHE A 214 20.23 15.92 6.92
C PHE A 214 18.93 15.12 6.77
N MET A 215 18.89 14.13 5.87
CA MET A 215 17.75 13.24 5.71
C MET A 215 17.83 12.06 6.65
N ARG A 216 16.66 11.52 7.03
CA ARG A 216 16.59 10.25 7.75
C ARG A 216 17.03 9.09 6.88
N ASP A 217 17.47 8.02 7.52
CA ASP A 217 17.91 6.80 6.84
C ASP A 217 16.78 6.14 6.05
N GLN A 218 15.55 6.28 6.53
CA GLN A 218 14.34 5.93 5.80
C GLN A 218 13.34 7.09 5.91
N ILE A 219 12.76 7.47 4.77
CA ILE A 219 11.65 8.43 4.68
C ILE A 219 10.50 7.73 3.97
N THR A 220 9.29 7.94 4.45
CA THR A 220 8.09 7.45 3.78
C THR A 220 7.17 8.58 3.37
N PHE A 221 6.37 8.32 2.33
CA PHE A 221 5.35 9.24 1.85
C PHE A 221 4.05 8.48 1.60
N PRO A 222 2.88 9.12 1.79
CA PRO A 222 1.64 8.55 1.33
C PRO A 222 1.61 8.61 -0.21
N ALA A 223 1.06 7.58 -0.83
CA ALA A 223 0.84 7.54 -2.27
C ALA A 223 -0.51 6.87 -2.58
N THR A 224 -1.00 7.11 -3.79
CA THR A 224 -2.18 6.44 -4.34
C THR A 224 -1.80 5.77 -5.64
N ALA A 225 -1.87 4.45 -5.70
CA ALA A 225 -1.67 3.71 -6.94
C ALA A 225 -2.96 3.63 -7.75
N LEU A 226 -2.85 3.92 -9.03
CA LEU A 226 -3.94 3.79 -10.00
C LEU A 226 -3.41 3.10 -11.25
N LEU A 227 -4.20 2.20 -11.82
CA LEU A 227 -3.90 1.67 -13.15
C LEU A 227 -4.32 2.69 -14.21
N SER A 228 -3.44 2.97 -15.17
CA SER A 228 -3.73 3.86 -16.29
C SER A 228 -4.96 3.40 -17.08
N ALA A 229 -5.62 4.31 -17.79
CA ALA A 229 -6.87 4.00 -18.50
C ALA A 229 -6.71 2.89 -19.56
N ASP A 230 -5.55 2.83 -20.23
CA ASP A 230 -5.19 1.77 -21.17
C ASP A 230 -4.71 0.47 -20.49
N GLY A 231 -4.47 0.53 -19.18
CA GLY A 231 -3.93 -0.56 -18.37
C GLY A 231 -2.54 -0.95 -18.80
N CYS A 232 -1.68 0.02 -19.10
CA CYS A 232 -0.30 -0.19 -19.53
C CYS A 232 0.72 0.34 -18.52
N SER A 233 0.34 1.20 -17.58
CA SER A 233 1.21 1.69 -16.50
C SER A 233 0.48 1.72 -15.16
N ILE A 234 1.25 1.80 -14.09
CA ILE A 234 0.77 2.04 -12.74
C ILE A 234 1.24 3.43 -12.33
N ASP A 235 0.29 4.32 -12.10
CA ASP A 235 0.54 5.69 -11.69
C ASP A 235 0.48 5.79 -10.17
N PHE A 236 1.55 6.26 -9.54
CA PHE A 236 1.60 6.61 -8.12
C PHE A 236 1.46 8.12 -7.98
N TYR A 237 0.36 8.57 -7.39
CA TYR A 237 0.11 9.99 -7.12
C TYR A 237 0.42 10.34 -5.67
N ASN A 238 0.93 11.55 -5.44
CA ASN A 238 1.05 12.11 -4.10
C ASN A 238 -0.28 12.77 -3.66
N PRO A 239 -1.07 12.17 -2.76
CA PRO A 239 -2.36 12.70 -2.34
C PRO A 239 -2.27 14.01 -1.55
N LEU A 240 -1.08 14.38 -1.04
CA LEU A 240 -0.86 15.67 -0.36
C LEU A 240 -0.79 16.85 -1.34
N LYS A 241 -0.40 16.60 -2.59
CA LYS A 241 -0.35 17.61 -3.66
C LYS A 241 -1.62 17.59 -4.50
N SER A 242 -2.12 16.41 -4.82
CA SER A 242 -3.29 16.20 -5.68
C SER A 242 -4.34 15.35 -4.97
N SER A 243 -5.30 15.98 -4.30
CA SER A 243 -6.38 15.25 -3.59
C SER A 243 -7.51 14.79 -4.51
N LYS A 244 -7.57 15.29 -5.75
CA LYS A 244 -8.53 14.94 -6.78
C LYS A 244 -7.83 14.84 -8.12
N LEU A 245 -8.23 13.90 -8.96
CA LEU A 245 -7.79 13.78 -10.35
C LEU A 245 -8.96 13.94 -11.31
N GLU A 246 -8.67 14.45 -12.49
CA GLU A 246 -9.61 14.43 -13.60
C GLU A 246 -9.44 13.12 -14.36
N ILE A 247 -10.41 12.23 -14.21
CA ILE A 247 -10.41 10.91 -14.85
C ILE A 247 -11.72 10.76 -15.61
N ASP A 248 -11.59 10.39 -16.88
CA ASP A 248 -12.71 10.15 -17.79
C ASP A 248 -13.65 11.39 -17.87
N GLY A 249 -13.08 12.60 -17.75
CA GLY A 249 -13.79 13.88 -17.77
C GLY A 249 -14.43 14.31 -16.44
N PHE A 250 -14.23 13.54 -15.37
CA PHE A 250 -14.79 13.83 -14.04
C PHE A 250 -13.70 14.05 -13.00
N LYS A 251 -13.88 15.06 -12.14
CA LYS A 251 -13.02 15.26 -10.97
C LYS A 251 -13.40 14.26 -9.87
N GLN A 252 -12.56 13.25 -9.67
CA GLN A 252 -12.76 12.22 -8.66
C GLN A 252 -11.75 12.37 -7.52
N PRO A 253 -12.17 12.19 -6.25
CA PRO A 253 -11.25 12.17 -5.12
C PRO A 253 -10.28 10.98 -5.23
N LEU A 254 -9.02 11.18 -4.89
CA LEU A 254 -8.07 10.07 -4.75
C LEU A 254 -8.29 9.31 -3.44
N ALA A 255 -8.13 7.99 -3.50
CA ALA A 255 -8.04 7.17 -2.30
C ALA A 255 -6.75 7.52 -1.57
N SER A 256 -6.82 7.85 -0.29
CA SER A 256 -5.62 8.22 0.47
C SER A 256 -5.72 7.80 1.92
N ASP A 257 -4.58 7.43 2.49
CA ASP A 257 -4.42 7.30 3.93
C ASP A 257 -3.16 8.07 4.34
N LEU A 258 -3.36 9.33 4.74
CA LEU A 258 -2.27 10.23 5.15
C LEU A 258 -1.79 9.97 6.58
N THR A 259 -2.38 8.97 7.25
CA THR A 259 -1.99 8.55 8.58
C THR A 259 -1.13 7.29 8.51
N ALA A 260 -1.27 6.49 7.45
CA ALA A 260 -0.57 5.21 7.28
C ALA A 260 0.95 5.35 7.16
N ASP A 261 1.45 6.40 6.50
CA ASP A 261 2.90 6.65 6.36
C ASP A 261 3.54 7.00 7.71
N ILE A 262 2.88 7.83 8.52
CA ILE A 262 3.30 8.14 9.89
C ILE A 262 3.23 6.88 10.75
N ALA A 263 2.13 6.12 10.67
CA ALA A 263 1.97 4.87 11.41
C ALA A 263 3.06 3.83 11.06
N TYR A 264 3.42 3.74 9.78
CA TYR A 264 4.50 2.88 9.31
C TYR A 264 5.86 3.33 9.88
N GLN A 265 6.18 4.64 9.86
CA GLN A 265 7.43 5.12 10.44
C GLN A 265 7.53 4.83 11.94
N LEU A 266 6.43 4.99 12.68
CA LEU A 266 6.40 4.77 14.13
C LEU A 266 6.66 3.31 14.54
N GLN A 267 6.52 2.33 13.64
CA GLN A 267 6.75 0.92 13.99
C GLN A 267 8.23 0.51 14.00
N PHE A 268 9.05 1.16 13.18
CA PHE A 268 10.47 0.83 13.06
C PHE A 268 11.33 1.69 13.99
N HIS A 269 10.71 2.66 14.67
CA HIS A 269 11.35 3.58 15.58
C HIS A 269 10.59 3.56 16.90
N GLU A 270 10.69 2.45 17.64
CA GLU A 270 10.16 2.34 19.00
C GLU A 270 10.90 3.25 20.00
N ASP A 271 12.10 3.73 19.67
CA ASP A 271 12.87 4.64 20.51
C ASP A 271 13.11 6.01 19.83
N SER A 272 12.62 7.06 20.51
CA SER A 272 13.27 8.34 20.81
C SER A 272 13.06 9.61 19.99
N ARG A 273 13.05 9.59 18.64
CA ARG A 273 13.26 10.87 17.92
C ARG A 273 12.00 11.65 17.53
N LEU A 274 10.91 10.96 17.19
CA LEU A 274 9.59 11.59 17.11
C LEU A 274 8.83 11.45 18.44
N GLU A 275 9.18 10.45 19.26
CA GLU A 275 8.61 10.31 20.59
C GLU A 275 8.96 11.50 21.47
N GLY A 276 10.20 12.01 21.45
CA GLY A 276 10.54 13.27 22.11
C GLY A 276 9.69 14.48 21.66
N PHE A 277 9.25 14.51 20.40
CA PHE A 277 8.31 15.53 19.89
C PHE A 277 6.88 15.31 20.42
N PHE A 278 6.41 14.05 20.50
CA PHE A 278 5.07 13.71 21.00
C PHE A 278 4.99 13.61 22.54
N ARG A 279 6.13 13.46 23.24
CA ARG A 279 6.28 13.18 24.68
C ARG A 279 7.50 13.95 25.25
N PRO A 280 7.40 15.29 25.37
CA PRO A 280 8.51 16.11 25.85
C PRO A 280 8.91 15.75 27.29
N GLY A 281 10.23 15.69 27.56
CA GLY A 281 10.81 15.55 28.89
C GLY A 281 11.02 14.12 29.43
N GLN A 282 10.74 13.08 28.65
CA GLN A 282 10.89 11.68 29.10
C GLN A 282 12.20 11.01 28.66
N GLU A 283 13.05 11.67 27.85
CA GLU A 283 14.25 11.05 27.27
C GLU A 283 15.47 11.98 27.20
N ASN A 284 16.68 11.40 27.32
CA ASN A 284 17.96 12.04 26.99
C ASN A 284 18.18 11.98 25.47
N CYS A 285 17.46 12.81 24.71
CA CYS A 285 17.64 12.86 23.25
C CYS A 285 18.79 13.82 22.91
N ASP A 286 19.84 13.30 22.27
CA ASP A 286 20.79 14.16 21.55
C ASP A 286 20.01 14.94 20.47
N GLY A 287 20.00 16.27 20.60
CA GLY A 287 19.21 17.15 19.74
C GLY A 287 19.72 17.14 18.31
N ASP A 288 18.99 16.49 17.41
CA ASP A 288 19.31 16.40 15.99
C ASP A 288 18.24 17.08 15.13
N LEU A 289 18.67 17.70 14.03
CA LEU A 289 17.78 18.27 13.01
C LEU A 289 17.70 17.35 11.79
N TYR A 290 16.48 16.94 11.42
CA TYR A 290 16.23 16.10 10.25
C TYR A 290 15.19 16.71 9.32
N PHE A 291 15.38 16.53 8.01
CA PHE A 291 14.35 16.81 7.01
C PHE A 291 13.32 15.67 6.93
N MET A 292 12.05 16.04 6.99
CA MET A 292 10.91 15.14 6.71
C MET A 292 10.66 15.01 5.20
N GLU A 293 10.89 16.09 4.45
CA GLU A 293 10.83 16.14 2.98
C GLU A 293 12.09 16.84 2.46
N PRO A 294 12.52 16.60 1.20
CA PRO A 294 13.55 17.41 0.57
C PRO A 294 13.13 18.87 0.50
N PHE A 295 14.14 19.76 0.54
CA PHE A 295 13.92 21.18 0.31
C PHE A 295 13.27 21.39 -1.06
N GLN A 296 12.15 22.09 -1.05
CA GLN A 296 11.35 22.44 -2.22
C GLN A 296 11.34 23.97 -2.30
N PRO A 297 11.99 24.60 -3.30
CA PRO A 297 12.12 26.06 -3.40
C PRO A 297 10.78 26.81 -3.37
N GLU A 298 9.72 26.17 -3.82
CA GLU A 298 8.35 26.69 -3.84
C GLU A 298 7.60 26.55 -2.51
N LYS A 299 8.21 25.94 -1.48
CA LYS A 299 7.63 25.76 -0.15
C LYS A 299 8.39 26.53 0.92
N ILE A 300 7.67 26.98 1.93
CA ILE A 300 8.25 27.55 3.15
C ILE A 300 8.70 26.38 4.05
N PRO A 301 9.99 26.26 4.40
CA PRO A 301 10.44 25.25 5.36
C PRO A 301 9.92 25.58 6.75
N ILE A 302 9.31 24.59 7.41
CA ILE A 302 8.86 24.70 8.81
C ILE A 302 9.83 23.90 9.67
N VAL A 303 10.40 24.56 10.68
CA VAL A 303 11.23 23.90 11.70
C VAL A 303 10.37 23.70 12.94
N LEU A 304 10.15 22.44 13.31
CA LEU A 304 9.45 22.07 14.53
C LEU A 304 10.50 21.83 15.61
N VAL A 305 10.57 22.73 16.60
CA VAL A 305 11.43 22.59 17.78
C VAL A 305 10.54 22.19 18.94
N HIS A 306 10.88 21.09 19.60
CA HIS A 306 10.27 20.70 20.87
C HIS A 306 11.28 20.91 22.01
N GLY A 307 10.78 21.14 23.22
CA GLY A 307 11.55 21.33 24.45
C GLY A 307 10.85 20.69 25.63
#